data_AF-A0A8S4S3Z4-F1
#
_entry.id   AF-A0A8S4S3Z4-F1
#
_cell.length_a   1.000
_cell.length_b   1.000
_cell.length_c   1.000
_cell.angle_alpha   90.00
_cell.angle_beta   90.00
_cell.angle_gamma   90.00
#
_symmetry.space_group_name_H-M   'P 1'
#
loop_
_entity.id
_entity.type
_entity.pdbx_description
1 polymer ?
#
loop_
_entity_poly.entity_id
_entity_poly.type
_entity_poly.pdbx_seq_one_letter_code
_entity_poly.pdbx_strand_id
1 'polypeptide(L)'
;MEIVLSHLSNYFNLKLYNSLGPQQQDSESTTIDMDDIVQHSTKELSQCLSTCLYHFTQGALDAEIIRKHIKKWPKIQLLRSPFLIDLALAVSDKGATFRTECLDAIKSAIEFHVRDGLRRKESAWVRGSDSPDVDVPVLLKVLTNESTNHRQFTVLGLINLAFSLLSVSRIKPTAPACWSNGKLILVRLSKSQPETASHILSQLADRLLGATEQQYSDCLFVLCKLTPVSVERCPQLTTILENCQPVGDYIHAAQTYAAVRPLISFSTRVRDSLVMVCRKGLYSRESLYRCLALSGFLTVLKEIKLSKGPLSRSQNSDQYSANSYLTQLTVDFHATNQGTA
;
A
#
# COMPACT_ATOMS: atom_id res chain seq x y z
N MET A 1 -6.50 25.32 -22.36
CA MET A 1 -6.44 24.42 -21.19
C MET A 1 -5.08 23.75 -21.04
N GLU A 2 -4.53 23.14 -22.10
CA GLU A 2 -3.17 22.55 -22.04
C GLU A 2 -2.11 23.54 -21.54
N ILE A 3 -2.18 24.80 -22.00
CA ILE A 3 -1.34 25.92 -21.52
C ILE A 3 -1.54 26.22 -20.02
N VAL A 4 -2.79 26.18 -19.54
CA VAL A 4 -3.08 26.44 -18.12
C VAL A 4 -2.51 25.32 -17.25
N LEU A 5 -2.70 24.06 -17.66
CA LEU A 5 -2.17 22.90 -16.94
C LEU A 5 -0.64 22.89 -16.95
N SER A 6 0.01 23.28 -18.06
CA SER A 6 1.47 23.39 -18.09
C SER A 6 1.98 24.53 -17.21
N HIS A 7 1.34 25.69 -17.18
CA HIS A 7 1.72 26.78 -16.28
C HIS A 7 1.51 26.43 -14.80
N LEU A 8 0.37 25.82 -14.44
CA LEU A 8 0.14 25.36 -13.07
C LEU A 8 1.12 24.26 -12.66
N SER A 9 1.38 23.31 -13.54
CA SER A 9 2.40 22.29 -13.32
C SER A 9 3.76 22.94 -13.07
N ASN A 10 4.16 23.93 -13.87
CA ASN A 10 5.44 24.61 -13.69
C ASN A 10 5.47 25.39 -12.37
N TYR A 11 4.41 26.13 -12.07
CA TYR A 11 4.28 26.91 -10.83
C TYR A 11 4.41 26.04 -9.58
N PHE A 12 3.63 24.96 -9.46
CA PHE A 12 3.69 24.08 -8.29
C PHE A 12 4.99 23.27 -8.25
N ASN A 13 5.57 22.89 -9.39
CA ASN A 13 6.89 22.28 -9.40
C ASN A 13 7.94 23.22 -8.82
N LEU A 14 7.96 24.48 -9.25
CA LEU A 14 8.91 25.51 -8.85
C LEU A 14 8.71 26.08 -7.44
N LYS A 15 7.53 25.92 -6.84
CA LYS A 15 7.23 26.51 -5.51
C LYS A 15 6.98 25.48 -4.42
N LEU A 16 6.49 24.29 -4.77
CA LEU A 16 6.13 23.25 -3.80
C LEU A 16 7.03 22.01 -3.88
N TYR A 17 7.49 21.65 -5.08
CA TYR A 17 8.21 20.39 -5.32
C TYR A 17 9.69 20.56 -5.67
N ASN A 18 10.30 21.72 -5.44
CA ASN A 18 11.72 21.96 -5.68
C ASN A 18 12.64 20.93 -5.02
N SER A 19 12.25 20.41 -3.85
CA SER A 19 13.02 19.40 -3.11
C SER A 19 13.01 18.00 -3.73
N LEU A 20 12.11 17.74 -4.67
CA LEU A 20 12.08 16.48 -5.45
C LEU A 20 12.97 16.56 -6.70
N GLY A 21 13.44 17.76 -7.04
CA GLY A 21 14.46 17.93 -8.05
C GLY A 21 15.83 17.43 -7.55
N PRO A 22 16.75 17.14 -8.47
CA PRO A 22 18.16 16.97 -8.10
C PRO A 22 18.64 18.21 -7.36
N GLN A 23 19.21 18.04 -6.17
CA GLN A 23 19.98 19.13 -5.56
C GLN A 23 21.13 19.46 -6.51
N GLN A 24 21.06 20.61 -7.17
CA GLN A 24 22.23 21.15 -7.85
C GLN A 24 23.28 21.37 -6.76
N GLN A 25 24.41 20.66 -6.86
CA GLN A 25 25.59 21.06 -6.11
C GLN A 25 25.92 22.49 -6.51
N ASP A 26 26.02 23.35 -5.50
CA ASP A 26 26.23 24.78 -5.60
C ASP A 26 27.35 25.10 -6.61
N SER A 27 26.95 25.47 -7.83
CA SER A 27 27.77 26.30 -8.70
C SER A 27 27.20 27.70 -8.54
N GLU A 28 28.01 28.59 -7.96
CA GLU A 28 27.75 30.02 -7.82
C GLU A 28 27.01 30.57 -9.04
N SER A 29 25.69 30.71 -8.92
CA SER A 29 24.83 31.30 -9.94
C SER A 29 24.29 32.60 -9.38
N THR A 30 24.93 33.69 -9.79
CA THR A 30 24.38 35.03 -9.78
C THR A 30 23.11 35.05 -10.64
N THR A 31 21.99 34.67 -10.05
CA THR A 31 20.66 34.89 -10.63
C THR A 31 19.88 35.76 -9.67
N ILE A 32 19.73 37.01 -10.10
CA ILE A 32 18.85 38.07 -9.62
C ILE A 32 17.73 37.53 -8.73
N ASP A 33 17.77 37.90 -7.44
CA ASP A 33 16.66 37.77 -6.51
C ASP A 33 15.44 38.46 -7.12
N MET A 34 14.56 37.65 -7.71
CA MET A 34 13.25 38.11 -8.11
C MET A 34 12.46 38.25 -6.80
N ASP A 35 12.31 39.48 -6.33
CA ASP A 35 11.52 39.86 -5.15
C ASP A 35 10.14 39.19 -5.17
N ASP A 36 10.03 38.02 -4.52
CA ASP A 36 8.76 37.41 -4.17
C ASP A 36 8.24 38.17 -2.93
N ILE A 37 7.39 39.17 -3.18
CA ILE A 37 6.84 40.09 -2.17
C ILE A 37 5.98 39.36 -1.10
N VAL A 38 5.74 38.05 -1.22
CA VAL A 38 5.13 37.24 -0.16
C VAL A 38 5.79 35.86 -0.09
N GLN A 39 6.53 35.58 0.98
CA GLN A 39 6.96 34.22 1.32
C GLN A 39 5.74 33.40 1.75
N HIS A 40 5.08 32.74 0.80
CA HIS A 40 3.99 31.83 1.10
C HIS A 40 4.50 30.59 1.84
N SER A 41 3.79 30.18 2.89
CA SER A 41 4.12 28.93 3.57
C SER A 41 3.88 27.73 2.64
N THR A 42 4.69 26.68 2.77
CA THR A 42 4.48 25.42 2.03
C THR A 42 3.09 24.82 2.26
N LYS A 43 2.51 25.08 3.43
CA LYS A 43 1.15 24.71 3.81
C LYS A 43 0.10 25.46 2.99
N GLU A 44 0.23 26.79 2.84
CA GLU A 44 -0.66 27.59 1.99
C GLU A 44 -0.60 27.13 0.53
N LEU A 45 0.59 26.87 0.01
CA LEU A 45 0.76 26.37 -1.36
C LEU A 45 0.11 25.00 -1.55
N SER A 46 0.25 24.08 -0.57
CA SER A 46 -0.42 22.78 -0.62
C SER A 46 -1.95 22.90 -0.53
N GLN A 47 -2.47 23.83 0.27
CA GLN A 47 -3.89 24.14 0.33
C GLN A 47 -4.42 24.73 -0.98
N CYS A 48 -3.68 25.69 -1.57
CA CYS A 48 -4.00 26.26 -2.87
C CYS A 48 -4.07 25.17 -3.95
N LEU A 49 -3.09 24.26 -3.99
CA LEU A 49 -3.11 23.11 -4.89
C LEU A 49 -4.36 22.26 -4.66
N SER A 50 -4.72 21.97 -3.41
CA SER A 50 -5.95 21.23 -3.10
C SER A 50 -7.21 21.94 -3.61
N THR A 51 -7.30 23.25 -3.43
CA THR A 51 -8.39 24.05 -3.98
C THR A 51 -8.44 23.98 -5.51
N CYS A 52 -7.28 24.03 -6.19
CA CYS A 52 -7.22 23.81 -7.63
C CYS A 52 -7.74 22.42 -8.02
N LEU A 53 -7.31 21.35 -7.33
CA LEU A 53 -7.81 19.99 -7.57
C LEU A 53 -9.31 19.89 -7.35
N TYR A 54 -9.84 20.53 -6.30
CA TYR A 54 -11.28 20.60 -6.06
C TYR A 54 -12.02 21.23 -7.25
N HIS A 55 -11.54 22.38 -7.76
CA HIS A 55 -12.17 23.01 -8.91
C HIS A 55 -12.01 22.21 -10.20
N PHE A 56 -10.90 21.51 -10.41
CA PHE A 56 -10.74 20.63 -11.56
C PHE A 56 -11.63 19.39 -11.51
N THR A 57 -11.87 18.85 -10.31
CA THR A 57 -12.72 17.67 -10.13
C THR A 57 -14.20 18.03 -10.12
N GLN A 58 -14.61 19.13 -9.48
CA GLN A 58 -16.01 19.53 -9.32
C GLN A 58 -16.51 20.54 -10.35
N GLY A 59 -15.62 21.26 -11.01
CA GLY A 59 -16.01 22.28 -11.98
C GLY A 59 -16.67 21.70 -13.22
N ALA A 60 -17.27 22.57 -14.04
CA ALA A 60 -17.81 22.23 -15.37
C ALA A 60 -16.74 21.84 -16.41
N LEU A 61 -15.51 21.60 -15.95
CA LEU A 61 -14.41 21.20 -16.81
C LEU A 61 -14.69 19.81 -17.35
N ASP A 62 -14.61 19.67 -18.66
CA ASP A 62 -14.71 18.37 -19.30
C ASP A 62 -13.50 17.51 -18.88
N ALA A 63 -13.77 16.53 -18.00
CA ALA A 63 -12.78 15.57 -17.53
C ALA A 63 -12.07 14.88 -18.70
N GLU A 64 -12.69 14.80 -19.88
CA GLU A 64 -12.04 14.30 -21.09
C GLU A 64 -10.81 15.10 -21.52
N ILE A 65 -10.79 16.42 -21.32
CA ILE A 65 -9.66 17.25 -21.73
C ILE A 65 -8.46 16.95 -20.83
N ILE A 66 -8.70 16.83 -19.51
CA ILE A 66 -7.67 16.45 -18.54
C ILE A 66 -7.10 15.08 -18.89
N ARG A 67 -7.98 14.10 -19.16
CA ARG A 67 -7.61 12.74 -19.60
C ARG A 67 -6.75 12.76 -20.86
N LYS A 68 -7.20 13.45 -21.92
CA LYS A 68 -6.47 13.58 -23.20
C LYS A 68 -5.11 14.24 -22.98
N HIS A 69 -5.03 15.23 -22.10
CA HIS A 69 -3.78 15.90 -21.79
C HIS A 69 -2.80 14.95 -21.08
N ILE A 70 -3.20 14.28 -20.00
CA ILE A 70 -2.35 13.33 -19.26
C ILE A 70 -1.79 12.24 -20.18
N LYS A 71 -2.60 11.72 -21.11
CA LYS A 71 -2.16 10.69 -22.05
C LYS A 71 -1.07 11.15 -23.02
N LYS A 72 -1.06 12.43 -23.39
CA LYS A 72 -0.05 13.02 -24.29
C LYS A 72 1.25 13.37 -23.58
N TRP A 73 1.25 13.44 -22.24
CA TRP A 73 2.44 13.85 -21.51
C TRP A 73 3.58 12.81 -21.62
N PRO A 74 4.81 13.25 -21.90
CA PRO A 74 5.96 12.36 -21.93
C PRO A 74 6.16 11.67 -20.58
N LYS A 75 6.37 10.36 -20.58
CA LYS A 75 6.47 9.53 -19.36
C LYS A 75 7.49 10.05 -18.35
N ILE A 76 8.65 10.50 -18.83
CA ILE A 76 9.73 11.05 -17.99
C ILE A 76 9.28 12.38 -17.35
N GLN A 77 8.62 13.23 -18.13
CA GLN A 77 8.14 14.54 -17.65
C GLN A 77 6.95 14.40 -16.70
N LEU A 78 6.09 13.38 -16.91
CA LEU A 78 4.96 13.11 -16.03
C LEU A 78 5.43 12.81 -14.59
N LEU A 79 6.49 12.02 -14.41
CA LEU A 79 7.05 11.74 -13.09
C LEU A 79 7.71 12.97 -12.44
N ARG A 80 8.16 13.93 -13.25
CA ARG A 80 8.68 15.24 -12.79
C ARG A 80 7.57 16.24 -12.48
N SER A 81 6.31 15.89 -12.68
CA SER A 81 5.16 16.75 -12.39
C SER A 81 4.23 16.09 -11.37
N PRO A 82 4.53 16.20 -10.07
CA PRO A 82 3.65 15.67 -9.03
C PRO A 82 2.25 16.32 -9.08
N PHE A 83 2.14 17.58 -9.51
CA PHE A 83 0.84 18.24 -9.73
C PHE A 83 -0.04 17.49 -10.74
N LEU A 84 0.51 17.07 -11.88
CA LEU A 84 -0.26 16.33 -12.88
C LEU A 84 -0.62 14.93 -12.39
N ILE A 85 0.23 14.32 -11.56
CA ILE A 85 -0.07 13.05 -10.91
C ILE A 85 -1.22 13.23 -9.91
N ASP A 86 -1.16 14.24 -9.03
CA ASP A 86 -2.25 14.57 -8.11
C ASP A 86 -3.58 14.79 -8.85
N LEU A 87 -3.54 15.52 -9.97
CA LEU A 87 -4.71 15.77 -10.80
C LEU A 87 -5.25 14.48 -11.43
N ALA A 88 -4.37 13.64 -11.99
CA ALA A 88 -4.73 12.35 -12.55
C ALA A 88 -5.37 11.42 -11.50
N LEU A 89 -4.83 11.41 -10.27
CA LEU A 89 -5.36 10.64 -9.15
C LEU A 89 -6.73 11.18 -8.70
N ALA A 90 -6.88 12.49 -8.58
CA ALA A 90 -8.13 13.12 -8.15
C ALA A 90 -9.27 12.92 -9.16
N VAL A 91 -8.99 12.97 -10.46
CA VAL A 91 -10.00 12.77 -11.52
C VAL A 91 -10.28 11.28 -11.78
N SER A 92 -9.42 10.36 -11.30
CA SER A 92 -9.61 8.92 -11.48
C SER A 92 -10.91 8.38 -10.88
N ASP A 93 -11.53 9.11 -9.95
CA ASP A 93 -12.80 8.73 -9.32
C ASP A 93 -14.05 9.13 -10.15
N LYS A 94 -13.89 9.94 -11.20
CA LYS A 94 -15.02 10.46 -12.00
C LYS A 94 -15.63 9.44 -12.97
N GLY A 95 -15.02 8.27 -13.13
CA GLY A 95 -15.58 7.19 -13.94
C GLY A 95 -14.57 6.10 -14.28
N ALA A 96 -15.06 4.93 -14.69
CA ALA A 96 -14.22 3.76 -14.95
C ALA A 96 -13.18 4.00 -16.07
N THR A 97 -13.54 4.74 -17.12
CA THR A 97 -12.65 5.10 -18.23
C THR A 97 -11.54 6.06 -17.81
N PHE A 98 -11.88 7.07 -17.00
CA PHE A 98 -10.91 8.00 -16.42
C PHE A 98 -9.95 7.26 -15.50
N ARG A 99 -10.49 6.37 -14.66
CA ARG A 99 -9.70 5.53 -13.77
C ARG A 99 -8.68 4.70 -14.53
N THR A 100 -9.07 3.96 -15.56
CA THR A 100 -8.12 3.12 -16.31
C THR A 100 -7.08 3.98 -17.01
N GLU A 101 -7.47 4.99 -17.76
CA GLU A 101 -6.51 5.77 -18.57
C GLU A 101 -5.52 6.60 -17.73
N CYS A 102 -5.99 7.30 -16.69
CA CYS A 102 -5.12 8.10 -15.83
C CYS A 102 -4.14 7.22 -15.05
N LEU A 103 -4.63 6.12 -14.47
CA LEU A 103 -3.78 5.21 -13.71
C LEU A 103 -2.81 4.44 -14.60
N ASP A 104 -3.23 4.06 -15.81
CA ASP A 104 -2.35 3.40 -16.79
C ASP A 104 -1.26 4.34 -17.31
N ALA A 105 -1.53 5.64 -17.44
CA ALA A 105 -0.51 6.63 -17.79
C ALA A 105 0.58 6.71 -16.71
N ILE A 106 0.17 6.83 -15.43
CA ILE A 106 1.11 6.87 -14.29
C ILE A 106 1.87 5.54 -14.17
N LYS A 107 1.17 4.41 -14.20
CA LYS A 107 1.77 3.07 -14.16
C LYS A 107 2.76 2.86 -15.29
N SER A 108 2.42 3.25 -16.52
CA SER A 108 3.29 3.14 -17.67
C SER A 108 4.55 4.00 -17.55
N ALA A 109 4.45 5.16 -16.89
CA ALA A 109 5.60 6.01 -16.59
C ALA A 109 6.52 5.38 -15.54
N ILE A 110 5.96 4.80 -14.47
CA ILE A 110 6.72 4.07 -13.45
C ILE A 110 7.40 2.82 -14.06
N GLU A 111 6.67 2.01 -14.84
CA GLU A 111 7.25 0.85 -15.54
C GLU A 111 8.37 1.26 -16.50
N PHE A 112 8.20 2.39 -17.19
CA PHE A 112 9.25 2.93 -18.06
C PHE A 112 10.49 3.30 -17.26
N HIS A 113 10.35 4.06 -16.18
CA HIS A 113 11.46 4.49 -15.33
C HIS A 113 12.19 3.29 -14.69
N VAL A 114 11.46 2.30 -14.16
CA VAL A 114 12.07 1.08 -13.60
C VAL A 114 12.89 0.35 -14.65
N ARG A 115 12.34 0.18 -15.86
CA ARG A 115 13.04 -0.48 -16.97
C ARG A 115 14.28 0.29 -17.41
N ASP A 116 14.19 1.62 -17.44
CA ASP A 116 15.33 2.47 -17.77
C ASP A 116 16.44 2.34 -16.73
N GLY A 117 16.09 2.36 -15.44
CA GLY A 117 17.02 2.09 -14.34
C GLY A 117 17.68 0.70 -14.40
N LEU A 118 16.98 -0.32 -14.90
CA LEU A 118 17.57 -1.65 -15.15
C LEU A 118 18.62 -1.58 -16.28
N ARG A 119 18.29 -0.95 -17.41
CA ARG A 119 19.22 -0.77 -18.54
C ARG A 119 20.45 0.06 -18.17
N ARG A 120 20.27 1.07 -17.31
CA ARG A 120 21.36 1.91 -16.80
C ARG A 120 22.38 1.08 -15.98
N LYS A 121 21.93 0.03 -15.29
CA LYS A 121 22.86 -0.89 -14.60
C LYS A 121 23.72 -1.70 -15.57
N GLU A 122 23.21 -1.95 -16.77
CA GLU A 122 23.90 -2.73 -17.80
C GLU A 122 24.95 -1.92 -18.58
N SER A 123 24.88 -0.59 -18.61
CA SER A 123 25.79 0.26 -19.40
C SER A 123 26.45 1.38 -18.60
N ALA A 124 27.78 1.41 -18.62
CA ALA A 124 28.58 2.50 -18.02
C ALA A 124 28.40 3.83 -18.74
N TRP A 125 28.16 3.82 -20.06
CA TRP A 125 27.93 5.03 -20.84
C TRP A 125 26.61 5.70 -20.46
N VAL A 126 25.54 4.92 -20.29
CA VAL A 126 24.22 5.44 -19.85
C VAL A 126 24.33 6.05 -18.44
N ARG A 127 25.13 5.45 -17.55
CA ARG A 127 25.40 6.04 -16.23
C ARG A 127 26.11 7.39 -16.29
N GLY A 128 26.95 7.62 -17.30
CA GLY A 128 27.71 8.86 -17.46
C GLY A 128 26.98 9.97 -18.23
N SER A 129 25.94 9.64 -18.99
CA SER A 129 25.26 10.58 -19.90
C SER A 129 23.96 11.18 -19.34
N ASP A 130 23.41 10.64 -18.25
CA ASP A 130 22.08 11.02 -17.77
C ASP A 130 22.11 12.08 -16.66
N SER A 131 21.19 13.04 -16.79
CA SER A 131 20.82 13.98 -15.73
C SER A 131 20.21 13.23 -14.54
N PRO A 132 20.38 13.71 -13.30
CA PRO A 132 19.80 13.08 -12.11
C PRO A 132 18.29 12.80 -12.25
N ASP A 133 17.95 11.55 -11.97
CA ASP A 133 16.66 10.93 -12.24
C ASP A 133 15.65 11.17 -11.09
N VAL A 134 14.36 10.99 -11.35
CA VAL A 134 13.32 11.13 -10.31
C VAL A 134 13.30 9.88 -9.42
N ASP A 135 13.51 10.05 -8.11
CA ASP A 135 13.29 8.95 -7.16
C ASP A 135 11.78 8.69 -6.99
N VAL A 136 11.27 7.69 -7.74
CA VAL A 136 9.86 7.29 -7.71
C VAL A 136 9.37 6.94 -6.30
N PRO A 137 10.07 6.10 -5.50
CA PRO A 137 9.73 5.90 -4.09
C PRO A 137 9.59 7.19 -3.28
N VAL A 138 10.48 8.17 -3.46
CA VAL A 138 10.40 9.47 -2.76
C VAL A 138 9.17 10.27 -3.23
N LEU A 139 8.93 10.33 -4.55
CA LEU A 139 7.74 10.95 -5.12
C LEU A 139 6.45 10.36 -4.52
N LEU A 140 6.33 9.02 -4.51
CA LEU A 140 5.17 8.33 -3.95
C LEU A 140 5.01 8.59 -2.45
N LYS A 141 6.12 8.71 -1.70
CA LYS A 141 6.08 9.08 -0.28
C LYS A 141 5.53 10.50 -0.07
N VAL A 142 5.91 11.45 -0.93
CA VAL A 142 5.40 12.82 -0.88
C VAL A 142 3.91 12.85 -1.21
N LEU A 143 3.48 12.24 -2.32
CA LEU A 143 2.08 12.18 -2.71
C LEU A 143 1.18 11.56 -1.62
N THR A 144 1.65 10.47 -1.01
CA THR A 144 0.93 9.82 0.11
C THR A 144 0.96 10.60 1.41
N ASN A 145 1.95 11.48 1.62
CA ASN A 145 1.99 12.37 2.78
C ASN A 145 1.04 13.55 2.60
N GLU A 146 0.99 14.13 1.41
CA GLU A 146 0.12 15.27 1.15
C GLU A 146 -1.36 14.89 1.08
N SER A 147 -1.67 13.63 0.74
CA SER A 147 -3.04 13.10 0.77
C SER A 147 -3.66 13.06 2.16
N THR A 148 -2.85 13.03 3.23
CA THR A 148 -3.35 13.01 4.62
C THR A 148 -3.75 14.38 5.12
N ASN A 149 -3.13 15.42 4.59
CA ASN A 149 -3.31 16.77 5.08
C ASN A 149 -4.46 17.45 4.36
N HIS A 150 -4.33 17.59 3.05
CA HIS A 150 -5.18 18.49 2.27
C HIS A 150 -5.73 17.87 0.98
N ARG A 151 -5.26 16.68 0.55
CA ARG A 151 -5.62 16.11 -0.76
C ARG A 151 -6.49 14.85 -0.68
N GLN A 152 -7.59 14.92 0.05
CA GLN A 152 -8.52 13.79 0.24
C GLN A 152 -9.00 13.18 -1.09
N PHE A 153 -9.20 13.99 -2.14
CA PHE A 153 -9.61 13.52 -3.48
C PHE A 153 -8.59 12.56 -4.14
N THR A 154 -7.33 12.57 -3.72
CA THR A 154 -6.30 11.69 -4.30
C THR A 154 -6.24 10.31 -3.66
N VAL A 155 -6.84 10.12 -2.47
CA VAL A 155 -6.69 8.91 -1.65
C VAL A 155 -7.17 7.66 -2.39
N LEU A 156 -8.39 7.70 -2.95
CA LEU A 156 -8.94 6.58 -3.71
C LEU A 156 -8.12 6.30 -4.98
N GLY A 157 -7.68 7.35 -5.67
CA GLY A 157 -6.77 7.24 -6.82
C GLY A 157 -5.46 6.56 -6.46
N LEU A 158 -4.87 6.88 -5.29
CA LEU A 158 -3.63 6.27 -4.80
C LEU A 158 -3.83 4.78 -4.47
N ILE A 159 -4.93 4.42 -3.82
CA ILE A 159 -5.28 3.02 -3.55
C ILE A 159 -5.40 2.25 -4.87
N ASN A 160 -6.16 2.79 -5.84
CA ASN A 160 -6.35 2.16 -7.14
C ASN A 160 -5.04 2.07 -7.95
N LEU A 161 -4.18 3.10 -7.89
CA LEU A 161 -2.84 3.07 -8.49
C LEU A 161 -2.00 1.94 -7.88
N ALA A 162 -2.04 1.80 -6.55
CA ALA A 162 -1.27 0.77 -5.87
C ALA A 162 -1.69 -0.64 -6.29
N PHE A 163 -2.99 -0.91 -6.40
CA PHE A 163 -3.48 -2.17 -6.93
C PHE A 163 -3.17 -2.35 -8.43
N SER A 164 -3.15 -1.26 -9.22
CA SER A 164 -2.70 -1.31 -10.62
C SER A 164 -1.20 -1.65 -10.74
N LEU A 165 -0.38 -1.23 -9.78
CA LEU A 165 1.03 -1.60 -9.70
C LEU A 165 1.23 -3.04 -9.24
N LEU A 166 0.42 -3.52 -8.29
CA LEU A 166 0.40 -4.92 -7.84
C LEU A 166 -0.06 -5.89 -8.94
N SER A 167 -0.87 -5.44 -9.89
CA SER A 167 -1.33 -6.25 -11.03
C SER A 167 -0.34 -6.32 -12.20
N VAL A 168 0.86 -5.75 -12.07
CA VAL A 168 1.92 -5.92 -13.08
C VAL A 168 2.30 -7.40 -13.15
N SER A 169 2.15 -7.99 -14.34
CA SER A 169 2.46 -9.40 -14.57
C SER A 169 3.89 -9.76 -14.14
N ARG A 170 4.01 -10.86 -13.39
CA ARG A 170 5.29 -11.43 -12.91
C ARG A 170 6.31 -11.71 -14.00
N ILE A 171 5.88 -11.83 -15.27
CA ILE A 171 6.75 -12.10 -16.42
C ILE A 171 7.59 -10.85 -16.77
N LYS A 172 7.12 -9.65 -16.41
CA LYS A 172 7.85 -8.41 -16.66
C LYS A 172 8.99 -8.25 -15.65
N PRO A 173 10.21 -7.87 -16.08
CA PRO A 173 11.32 -7.61 -15.16
C PRO A 173 11.07 -6.41 -14.24
N THR A 174 10.11 -5.54 -14.58
CA THR A 174 9.70 -4.38 -13.79
C THR A 174 8.77 -4.76 -12.62
N ALA A 175 8.22 -5.98 -12.60
CA ALA A 175 7.17 -6.38 -11.66
C ALA A 175 7.58 -6.25 -10.19
N PRO A 176 8.76 -6.73 -9.73
CA PRO A 176 9.12 -6.63 -8.31
C PRO A 176 9.20 -5.19 -7.80
N ALA A 177 9.73 -4.28 -8.61
CA ALA A 177 9.80 -2.86 -8.25
C ALA A 177 8.41 -2.20 -8.24
N CYS A 178 7.55 -2.53 -9.22
CA CYS A 178 6.18 -2.05 -9.24
C CYS A 178 5.38 -2.54 -8.03
N TRP A 179 5.49 -3.83 -7.69
CA TRP A 179 4.85 -4.40 -6.50
C TRP A 179 5.36 -3.74 -5.21
N SER A 180 6.66 -3.45 -5.12
CA SER A 180 7.24 -2.72 -3.99
C SER A 180 6.64 -1.32 -3.85
N ASN A 181 6.52 -0.59 -4.96
CA ASN A 181 5.89 0.74 -4.99
C ASN A 181 4.40 0.68 -4.61
N GLY A 182 3.66 -0.32 -5.08
CA GLY A 182 2.26 -0.54 -4.68
C GLY A 182 2.14 -0.80 -3.18
N LYS A 183 2.95 -1.70 -2.62
CA LYS A 183 3.00 -1.96 -1.16
C LYS A 183 3.34 -0.72 -0.36
N LEU A 184 4.32 0.07 -0.82
CA LEU A 184 4.71 1.33 -0.19
C LEU A 184 3.53 2.29 -0.05
N ILE A 185 2.74 2.47 -1.12
CA ILE A 185 1.56 3.35 -1.11
C ILE A 185 0.54 2.84 -0.07
N LEU A 186 0.16 1.56 -0.15
CA LEU A 186 -0.89 0.99 0.72
C LEU A 186 -0.49 1.02 2.20
N VAL A 187 0.76 0.71 2.53
CA VAL A 187 1.28 0.77 3.90
C VAL A 187 1.26 2.20 4.43
N ARG A 188 1.71 3.17 3.62
CA ARG A 188 1.73 4.57 4.05
C ARG A 188 0.33 5.09 4.30
N LEU A 189 -0.61 4.85 3.38
CA LEU A 189 -2.01 5.22 3.56
C LEU A 189 -2.62 4.57 4.79
N SER A 190 -2.42 3.26 4.99
CA SER A 190 -2.94 2.55 6.16
C SER A 190 -2.34 3.05 7.48
N LYS A 191 -1.11 3.57 7.45
CA LYS A 191 -0.44 4.14 8.63
C LYS A 191 -0.94 5.54 8.96
N SER A 192 -1.13 6.38 7.94
CA SER A 192 -1.47 7.79 8.12
C SER A 192 -2.97 8.08 8.16
N GLN A 193 -3.78 7.24 7.51
CA GLN A 193 -5.24 7.30 7.43
C GLN A 193 -5.81 5.89 7.69
N PRO A 194 -5.87 5.43 8.96
CA PRO A 194 -6.32 4.08 9.31
C PRO A 194 -7.71 3.69 8.77
N GLU A 195 -8.59 4.66 8.54
CA GLU A 195 -9.90 4.49 7.92
C GLU A 195 -9.84 3.85 6.53
N THR A 196 -8.74 4.08 5.78
CA THR A 196 -8.53 3.51 4.45
C THR A 196 -8.24 2.01 4.50
N ALA A 197 -7.76 1.48 5.63
CA ALA A 197 -7.37 0.08 5.76
C ALA A 197 -8.54 -0.88 5.45
N SER A 198 -9.76 -0.52 5.85
CA SER A 198 -10.96 -1.31 5.58
C SER A 198 -11.19 -1.48 4.06
N HIS A 199 -11.10 -0.39 3.31
CA HIS A 199 -11.26 -0.40 1.86
C HIS A 199 -10.11 -1.12 1.14
N ILE A 200 -8.87 -0.92 1.61
CA ILE A 200 -7.69 -1.63 1.09
C ILE A 200 -7.85 -3.14 1.27
N LEU A 201 -8.29 -3.59 2.45
CA LEU A 201 -8.51 -5.01 2.71
C LEU A 201 -9.68 -5.58 1.90
N SER A 202 -10.75 -4.82 1.67
CA SER A 202 -11.83 -5.24 0.76
C SER A 202 -11.29 -5.51 -0.64
N GLN A 203 -10.54 -4.57 -1.22
CA GLN A 203 -9.96 -4.77 -2.56
C GLN A 203 -8.95 -5.93 -2.58
N LEU A 204 -8.18 -6.12 -1.51
CA LEU A 204 -7.24 -7.22 -1.41
C LEU A 204 -7.96 -8.58 -1.30
N ALA A 205 -9.10 -8.63 -0.61
CA ALA A 205 -9.93 -9.83 -0.51
C ALA A 205 -10.36 -10.32 -1.90
N ASP A 206 -10.89 -9.42 -2.74
CA ASP A 206 -11.33 -9.77 -4.09
C ASP A 206 -10.18 -10.37 -4.93
N ARG A 207 -8.95 -9.88 -4.75
CA ARG A 207 -7.76 -10.36 -5.48
C ARG A 207 -7.23 -11.67 -4.92
N LEU A 208 -7.24 -11.86 -3.61
CA LEU A 208 -6.82 -13.10 -2.96
C LEU A 208 -7.79 -14.27 -3.25
N LEU A 209 -9.07 -13.97 -3.49
CA LEU A 209 -10.07 -14.97 -3.87
C LEU A 209 -9.97 -15.35 -5.36
N GLY A 210 -9.61 -14.39 -6.22
CA GLY A 210 -9.59 -14.59 -7.67
C GLY A 210 -8.22 -14.96 -8.27
N ALA A 211 -7.12 -14.74 -7.57
CA ALA A 211 -5.77 -14.84 -8.16
C ALA A 211 -4.80 -15.67 -7.31
N THR A 212 -4.04 -16.55 -7.97
CA THR A 212 -2.95 -17.34 -7.39
C THR A 212 -1.63 -16.57 -7.30
N GLU A 213 -1.68 -15.25 -7.31
CA GLU A 213 -0.48 -14.43 -7.41
C GLU A 213 0.06 -14.03 -6.03
N GLN A 214 1.30 -14.43 -5.74
CA GLN A 214 1.94 -14.28 -4.43
C GLN A 214 2.08 -12.82 -3.95
N GLN A 215 2.10 -11.84 -4.85
CA GLN A 215 2.29 -10.44 -4.47
C GLN A 215 1.13 -9.90 -3.61
N TYR A 216 -0.07 -10.46 -3.70
CA TYR A 216 -1.20 -10.06 -2.87
C TYR A 216 -1.08 -10.61 -1.43
N SER A 217 -0.64 -11.86 -1.27
CA SER A 217 -0.37 -12.43 0.07
C SER A 217 0.85 -11.76 0.71
N ASP A 218 1.89 -11.47 -0.06
CA ASP A 218 3.02 -10.65 0.40
C ASP A 218 2.58 -9.23 0.81
N CYS A 219 1.65 -8.62 0.06
CA CYS A 219 1.08 -7.32 0.42
C CYS A 219 0.31 -7.38 1.74
N LEU A 220 -0.54 -8.40 1.93
CA LEU A 220 -1.25 -8.63 3.19
C LEU A 220 -0.26 -8.79 4.34
N PHE A 221 0.83 -9.54 4.14
CA PHE A 221 1.86 -9.73 5.16
C PHE A 221 2.51 -8.41 5.57
N VAL A 222 2.89 -7.59 4.60
CA VAL A 222 3.52 -6.29 4.87
C VAL A 222 2.55 -5.35 5.59
N LEU A 223 1.27 -5.34 5.22
CA LEU A 223 0.23 -4.55 5.93
C LEU A 223 0.05 -5.04 7.37
N CYS A 224 -0.05 -6.35 7.58
CA CYS A 224 -0.14 -6.96 8.90
C CYS A 224 1.08 -6.62 9.79
N LYS A 225 2.28 -6.59 9.19
CA LYS A 225 3.53 -6.32 9.90
C LYS A 225 3.74 -4.83 10.23
N LEU A 226 3.47 -3.94 9.28
CA LEU A 226 3.85 -2.53 9.38
C LEU A 226 2.71 -1.63 9.87
N THR A 227 1.46 -2.06 9.75
CA THR A 227 0.27 -1.31 10.20
C THR A 227 -0.70 -2.20 10.98
N PRO A 228 -0.24 -2.91 12.03
CA PRO A 228 -1.06 -3.90 12.71
C PRO A 228 -2.33 -3.29 13.34
N VAL A 229 -2.22 -2.11 13.95
CA VAL A 229 -3.34 -1.40 14.59
C VAL A 229 -4.47 -1.08 13.62
N SER A 230 -4.14 -0.65 12.39
CA SER A 230 -5.14 -0.30 11.38
C SER A 230 -5.81 -1.54 10.80
N VAL A 231 -5.05 -2.63 10.61
CA VAL A 231 -5.50 -3.84 9.91
C VAL A 231 -6.31 -4.77 10.82
N GLU A 232 -5.89 -4.94 12.07
CA GLU A 232 -6.47 -5.89 13.02
C GLU A 232 -7.96 -5.63 13.34
N ARG A 233 -8.34 -4.36 13.36
CA ARG A 233 -9.70 -3.94 13.71
C ARG A 233 -10.68 -4.18 12.55
N CYS A 234 -10.19 -4.28 11.32
CA CYS A 234 -11.03 -4.40 10.13
C CYS A 234 -11.72 -5.77 10.05
N PRO A 235 -13.06 -5.82 9.94
CA PRO A 235 -13.79 -7.08 9.74
C PRO A 235 -13.40 -7.78 8.42
N GLN A 236 -12.96 -7.02 7.42
CA GLN A 236 -12.49 -7.53 6.12
C GLN A 236 -11.36 -8.55 6.28
N LEU A 237 -10.50 -8.40 7.29
CA LEU A 237 -9.44 -9.38 7.56
C LEU A 237 -10.02 -10.74 7.95
N THR A 238 -11.07 -10.75 8.79
CA THR A 238 -11.77 -11.98 9.15
C THR A 238 -12.45 -12.59 7.92
N THR A 239 -13.08 -11.76 7.09
CA THR A 239 -13.69 -12.20 5.82
C THR A 239 -12.67 -12.82 4.86
N ILE A 240 -11.45 -12.26 4.77
CA ILE A 240 -10.36 -12.86 3.98
C ILE A 240 -10.03 -14.26 4.49
N LEU A 241 -9.92 -14.45 5.80
CA LEU A 241 -9.60 -15.75 6.40
C LEU A 241 -10.72 -16.77 6.17
N GLU A 242 -11.97 -16.36 6.35
CA GLU A 242 -13.16 -17.22 6.22
C GLU A 242 -13.41 -17.65 4.77
N ASN A 243 -13.20 -16.76 3.82
CA ASN A 243 -13.42 -17.03 2.40
C ASN A 243 -12.19 -17.65 1.71
N CYS A 244 -11.07 -17.80 2.41
CA CYS A 244 -9.87 -18.40 1.83
C CYS A 244 -10.10 -19.89 1.54
N GLN A 245 -10.08 -20.25 0.26
CA GLN A 245 -10.34 -21.61 -0.21
C GLN A 245 -9.20 -22.13 -1.09
N PRO A 246 -8.89 -23.43 -1.05
CA PRO A 246 -7.94 -24.04 -1.98
C PRO A 246 -8.54 -24.10 -3.39
N VAL A 247 -7.89 -23.46 -4.36
CA VAL A 247 -8.29 -23.48 -5.78
C VAL A 247 -7.26 -24.28 -6.56
N GLY A 248 -7.59 -25.54 -6.89
CA GLY A 248 -6.68 -26.51 -7.53
C GLY A 248 -5.60 -27.06 -6.58
N ASP A 249 -4.97 -26.20 -5.78
CA ASP A 249 -3.99 -26.53 -4.75
C ASP A 249 -4.19 -25.62 -3.51
N TYR A 250 -3.66 -26.05 -2.36
CA TYR A 250 -3.77 -25.34 -1.08
C TYR A 250 -2.64 -24.32 -0.84
N ILE A 251 -1.56 -24.32 -1.63
CA ILE A 251 -0.36 -23.50 -1.38
C ILE A 251 -0.68 -22.00 -1.32
N HIS A 252 -1.46 -21.47 -2.26
CA HIS A 252 -1.78 -20.04 -2.30
C HIS A 252 -2.66 -19.61 -1.12
N ALA A 253 -3.66 -20.43 -0.78
CA ALA A 253 -4.49 -20.20 0.39
C ALA A 253 -3.66 -20.28 1.70
N ALA A 254 -2.70 -21.22 1.77
CA ALA A 254 -1.76 -21.32 2.87
C ALA A 254 -0.84 -20.10 2.98
N GLN A 255 -0.43 -19.49 1.86
CA GLN A 255 0.32 -18.22 1.87
C GLN A 255 -0.52 -17.07 2.45
N THR A 256 -1.83 -17.04 2.18
CA THR A 256 -2.75 -16.06 2.80
C THR A 256 -2.83 -16.24 4.32
N TYR A 257 -2.92 -17.48 4.82
CA TYR A 257 -2.83 -17.74 6.26
C TYR A 257 -1.46 -17.37 6.85
N ALA A 258 -0.38 -17.67 6.12
CA ALA A 258 0.97 -17.26 6.52
C ALA A 258 1.15 -15.73 6.51
N ALA A 259 0.38 -15.00 5.71
CA ALA A 259 0.48 -13.55 5.63
C ALA A 259 -0.04 -12.86 6.90
N VAL A 260 -1.02 -13.42 7.60
CA VAL A 260 -1.53 -12.85 8.86
C VAL A 260 -0.63 -13.16 10.07
N ARG A 261 0.45 -13.90 9.85
CA ARG A 261 1.43 -14.30 10.87
C ARG A 261 1.84 -13.16 11.83
N PRO A 262 2.19 -11.94 11.37
CA PRO A 262 2.55 -10.83 12.27
C PRO A 262 1.45 -10.42 13.25
N LEU A 263 0.19 -10.73 12.96
CA LEU A 263 -0.95 -10.40 13.81
C LEU A 263 -1.31 -11.50 14.81
N ILE A 264 -0.80 -12.72 14.66
CA ILE A 264 -1.17 -13.85 15.52
C ILE A 264 -0.73 -13.62 16.97
N SER A 265 0.45 -13.03 17.17
CA SER A 265 0.94 -12.64 18.50
C SER A 265 0.39 -11.29 18.96
N PHE A 266 -0.08 -10.46 18.04
CA PHE A 266 -0.59 -9.11 18.32
C PHE A 266 -2.05 -9.11 18.74
N SER A 267 -2.89 -9.98 18.15
CA SER A 267 -4.34 -9.96 18.32
C SER A 267 -4.92 -11.35 18.55
N THR A 268 -5.51 -11.50 19.73
CA THR A 268 -6.28 -12.68 20.10
C THR A 268 -7.46 -12.89 19.15
N ARG A 269 -8.11 -11.80 18.69
CA ARG A 269 -9.21 -11.86 17.72
C ARG A 269 -8.79 -12.52 16.41
N VAL A 270 -7.70 -12.04 15.80
CA VAL A 270 -7.21 -12.59 14.52
C VAL A 270 -6.80 -14.05 14.69
N ARG A 271 -6.12 -14.36 15.79
CA ARG A 271 -5.73 -15.73 16.14
C ARG A 271 -6.94 -16.64 16.28
N ASP A 272 -7.94 -16.23 17.05
CA ASP A 272 -9.13 -17.04 17.33
C ASP A 272 -9.97 -17.23 16.06
N SER A 273 -10.09 -16.20 15.22
CA SER A 273 -10.69 -16.32 13.88
C SER A 273 -9.96 -17.36 13.03
N LEU A 274 -8.63 -17.28 12.92
CA LEU A 274 -7.84 -18.25 12.14
C LEU A 274 -8.02 -19.68 12.69
N VAL A 275 -7.93 -19.86 14.01
CA VAL A 275 -8.16 -21.17 14.66
C VAL A 275 -9.55 -21.70 14.33
N MET A 276 -10.59 -20.86 14.38
CA MET A 276 -11.96 -21.27 14.07
C MET A 276 -12.11 -21.70 12.61
N VAL A 277 -11.52 -20.98 11.65
CA VAL A 277 -11.54 -21.39 10.23
C VAL A 277 -10.78 -22.71 10.04
N CYS A 278 -9.61 -22.87 10.64
CA CYS A 278 -8.85 -24.12 10.55
C CYS A 278 -9.60 -25.31 11.19
N ARG A 279 -10.27 -25.12 12.33
CA ARG A 279 -11.12 -26.16 12.94
C ARG A 279 -12.21 -26.61 11.97
N LYS A 280 -12.92 -25.68 11.32
CA LYS A 280 -13.92 -26.01 10.29
C LYS A 280 -13.30 -26.79 9.13
N GLY A 281 -12.13 -26.37 8.66
CA GLY A 281 -11.42 -27.02 7.55
C GLY A 281 -10.97 -28.46 7.83
N LEU A 282 -10.61 -28.81 9.08
CA LEU A 282 -10.25 -30.19 9.45
C LEU A 282 -11.41 -31.19 9.28
N TYR A 283 -12.65 -30.75 9.45
CA TYR A 283 -13.85 -31.58 9.27
C TYR A 283 -14.35 -31.60 7.81
N SER A 284 -13.68 -30.90 6.90
CA SER A 284 -14.03 -30.97 5.48
C SER A 284 -13.78 -32.37 4.93
N ARG A 285 -14.67 -32.80 4.02
CA ARG A 285 -14.51 -34.07 3.29
C ARG A 285 -13.34 -34.02 2.30
N GLU A 286 -12.99 -32.83 1.83
CA GLU A 286 -11.94 -32.60 0.85
C GLU A 286 -10.56 -32.58 1.49
N SER A 287 -9.60 -33.29 0.90
CA SER A 287 -8.21 -33.35 1.41
C SER A 287 -7.53 -31.97 1.39
N LEU A 288 -7.74 -31.17 0.35
CA LEU A 288 -7.12 -29.84 0.21
C LEU A 288 -7.51 -28.89 1.34
N TYR A 289 -8.77 -28.89 1.77
CA TYR A 289 -9.24 -28.11 2.91
C TYR A 289 -8.59 -28.55 4.23
N ARG A 290 -8.38 -29.86 4.41
CA ARG A 290 -7.66 -30.40 5.57
C ARG A 290 -6.18 -30.02 5.55
N CYS A 291 -5.52 -30.07 4.38
CA CYS A 291 -4.14 -29.58 4.21
C CYS A 291 -4.02 -28.09 4.51
N LEU A 292 -4.95 -27.27 4.02
CA LEU A 292 -5.00 -25.83 4.30
C LEU A 292 -5.19 -25.57 5.80
N ALA A 293 -6.11 -26.29 6.46
CA ALA A 293 -6.33 -26.18 7.90
C ALA A 293 -5.07 -26.55 8.70
N LEU A 294 -4.37 -27.63 8.34
CA LEU A 294 -3.10 -28.02 8.96
C LEU A 294 -2.05 -26.92 8.80
N SER A 295 -1.94 -26.32 7.61
CA SER A 295 -1.03 -25.18 7.36
C SER A 295 -1.35 -23.97 8.24
N GLY A 296 -2.64 -23.65 8.41
CA GLY A 296 -3.08 -22.57 9.31
C GLY A 296 -2.73 -22.85 10.77
N PHE A 297 -2.97 -24.07 11.27
CA PHE A 297 -2.55 -24.46 12.62
C PHE A 297 -1.03 -24.39 12.80
N LEU A 298 -0.25 -24.86 11.82
CA LEU A 298 1.21 -24.74 11.87
C LEU A 298 1.68 -23.29 11.90
N THR A 299 0.99 -22.39 11.19
CA THR A 299 1.28 -20.95 11.22
C THR A 299 1.05 -20.38 12.61
N VAL A 300 -0.07 -20.75 13.25
CA VAL A 300 -0.41 -20.35 14.62
C VAL A 300 0.64 -20.88 15.62
N LEU A 301 0.94 -22.18 15.59
CA LEU A 301 1.90 -22.83 16.48
C LEU A 301 3.33 -22.28 16.34
N LYS A 302 3.74 -21.82 15.16
CA LYS A 302 5.05 -21.20 14.94
C LYS A 302 5.20 -19.86 15.66
N GLU A 303 4.11 -19.13 15.89
CA GLU A 303 4.15 -17.81 16.53
C GLU A 303 3.83 -17.81 18.01
N ILE A 304 3.09 -18.81 18.48
CA ILE A 304 2.84 -18.98 19.90
C ILE A 304 4.10 -19.56 20.52
N LYS A 305 4.89 -18.70 21.17
CA LYS A 305 5.85 -19.17 22.15
C LYS A 305 5.05 -19.67 23.34
N LEU A 306 4.95 -20.99 23.52
CA LEU A 306 4.53 -21.52 24.81
C LEU A 306 5.55 -21.00 25.83
N SER A 307 5.11 -20.11 26.73
CA SER A 307 5.92 -19.73 27.87
C SER A 307 6.35 -21.00 28.57
N LYS A 308 7.65 -21.15 28.84
CA LYS A 308 8.19 -22.15 29.76
C LYS A 308 7.75 -21.77 31.18
N GLY A 309 6.45 -21.84 31.47
CA GLY A 309 5.90 -21.89 32.83
C GLY A 309 6.10 -23.30 33.37
N PRO A 310 6.23 -23.48 34.70
CA PRO A 310 6.77 -24.70 35.26
C PRO A 310 5.87 -25.87 34.89
N LEU A 311 6.45 -26.87 34.23
CA LEU A 311 5.85 -28.20 34.01
C LEU A 311 5.75 -28.96 35.35
N SER A 312 5.25 -28.33 36.40
CA SER A 312 5.20 -28.88 37.75
C SER A 312 3.99 -28.38 38.51
N ARG A 313 3.12 -29.36 38.82
CA ARG A 313 1.93 -29.32 39.71
C ARG A 313 0.67 -28.68 39.09
N SER A 314 -0.50 -29.30 39.10
CA SER A 314 -0.95 -30.55 39.74
C SER A 314 -2.09 -31.15 38.93
N GLN A 315 -2.31 -32.44 39.20
CA GLN A 315 -3.57 -33.15 39.02
C GLN A 315 -4.75 -32.23 39.35
N ASN A 316 -5.62 -32.00 38.35
CA ASN A 316 -7.06 -31.82 38.49
C ASN A 316 -7.64 -31.79 37.08
N SER A 317 -8.01 -32.97 36.61
CA SER A 317 -8.98 -33.16 35.54
C SER A 317 -10.31 -32.55 35.98
N ASP A 318 -11.02 -31.91 35.04
CA ASP A 318 -12.47 -31.64 35.06
C ASP A 318 -12.98 -30.19 35.23
N GLN A 319 -12.17 -29.13 35.09
CA GLN A 319 -12.69 -27.73 35.09
C GLN A 319 -12.18 -26.79 33.97
N TYR A 320 -11.78 -27.31 32.81
CA TYR A 320 -11.41 -26.48 31.65
C TYR A 320 -12.37 -26.65 30.47
N SER A 321 -13.66 -26.45 30.72
CA SER A 321 -14.72 -26.42 29.71
C SER A 321 -15.25 -24.99 29.57
N ALA A 322 -14.63 -24.21 28.67
CA ALA A 322 -15.26 -23.16 27.84
C ALA A 322 -14.25 -22.12 27.31
N ASN A 323 -13.09 -21.96 27.94
CA ASN A 323 -12.11 -20.96 27.52
C ASN A 323 -10.95 -21.62 26.76
N SER A 324 -10.75 -21.20 25.51
CA SER A 324 -9.65 -21.64 24.66
C SER A 324 -8.32 -21.57 25.42
N TYR A 325 -7.59 -22.68 25.49
CA TYR A 325 -6.28 -22.81 26.16
C TYR A 325 -5.29 -21.71 25.71
N LEU A 326 -5.47 -21.21 24.48
CA LEU A 326 -4.70 -20.11 23.92
C LEU A 326 -5.00 -18.75 24.54
N THR A 327 -6.26 -18.51 24.91
CA THR A 327 -6.69 -17.27 25.55
C THR A 327 -6.16 -17.20 26.98
N GLN A 328 -6.14 -18.32 27.71
CA GLN A 328 -5.52 -18.40 29.05
C GLN A 328 -4.02 -18.09 29.00
N LEU A 329 -3.27 -18.68 28.05
CA LEU A 329 -1.84 -18.37 27.86
C LEU A 329 -1.55 -16.90 27.54
N THR A 330 -2.49 -16.19 26.89
CA THR A 330 -2.31 -14.76 26.59
C THR A 330 -2.63 -13.87 27.80
N VAL A 331 -3.62 -14.24 28.60
CA VAL A 331 -3.96 -13.54 29.85
C VAL A 331 -2.84 -13.68 30.89
N ASP A 332 -2.26 -14.88 31.02
CA ASP A 332 -1.15 -15.12 31.95
C ASP A 332 0.12 -14.32 31.58
N PHE A 333 0.36 -14.10 30.28
CA PHE A 333 1.47 -13.26 29.80
C PHE A 333 1.28 -11.77 30.18
N HIS A 334 0.05 -11.26 30.13
CA HIS A 334 -0.23 -9.86 30.50
C HIS A 334 -0.26 -9.64 32.02
N ALA A 335 -0.70 -10.63 32.81
CA ALA A 335 -0.72 -10.55 34.27
C ALA A 335 0.69 -10.60 34.88
N THR A 336 1.60 -11.39 34.30
CA THR A 336 2.99 -11.49 34.78
C THR A 336 3.83 -10.25 34.47
N ASN A 337 3.53 -9.53 33.38
CA ASN A 337 4.25 -8.29 33.02
C ASN A 337 3.80 -7.04 33.80
N GLN A 338 2.66 -7.07 34.49
CA GLN A 338 2.20 -5.98 35.36
C GLN A 338 2.68 -6.13 36.82
N GLY A 339 3.39 -7.23 37.15
CA GLY A 339 3.89 -7.52 38.49
C GLY A 339 5.35 -7.13 38.76
N THR A 340 6.02 -6.46 37.82
CA THR A 340 7.38 -5.94 38.02
C THR A 340 7.41 -4.44 37.79
N ALA A 341 6.99 -3.69 38.80
CA ALA A 341 7.33 -2.29 39.03
C ALA A 341 7.66 -2.12 40.52
#